data_AF-A0A1R1SFE9-F1
#
_entry.id   AF-A0A1R1SFE9-F1
#
_cell.length_a   1.000
_cell.length_b   1.000
_cell.length_c   1.000
_cell.angle_alpha   90.00
_cell.angle_beta   90.00
_cell.angle_gamma   90.00
#
_symmetry.space_group_name_H-M   'P 1'
#
loop_
_entity.id
_entity.type
_entity.pdbx_description
1 polymer ?
#
loop_
_entity_poly.entity_id
_entity_poly.type
_entity_poly.pdbx_seq_one_letter_code
_entity_poly.pdbx_strand_id
1 'polypeptide(L)' 'MVVGWGMDLANSLGRLADSGEAIVSLEIVQEIRDIDDPQQKGIFLGVDLLSWMGTARASLDIDQYVYHECGHESDSAVP' A
#
# COMPACT_ATOMS: atom_id res chain seq x y z
N MET A 1 -9.60 4.73 -8.47
CA MET A 1 -8.13 4.76 -8.34
C MET A 1 -7.76 6.05 -7.61
N VAL A 2 -6.98 5.97 -6.53
CA VAL A 2 -6.54 7.17 -5.81
C VAL A 2 -5.41 7.81 -6.59
N VAL A 3 -5.64 9.04 -7.08
CA VAL A 3 -4.67 9.81 -7.90
C VAL A 3 -3.98 10.92 -7.10
N GLY A 4 -4.20 10.95 -5.78
CA GLY A 4 -3.72 11.98 -4.86
C GLY A 4 -4.86 12.78 -4.22
N TRP A 5 -4.55 13.56 -3.18
CA TRP A 5 -5.50 14.36 -2.40
C TRP A 5 -5.38 15.87 -2.69
N GLY A 6 -4.90 16.22 -3.88
CA GLY A 6 -4.69 17.61 -4.31
C GLY A 6 -3.34 18.18 -3.88
N MET A 7 -2.82 19.10 -4.69
CA MET A 7 -1.44 19.60 -4.56
C MET A 7 -1.26 20.58 -3.40
N ASP A 8 -2.30 21.32 -3.01
CA ASP A 8 -2.24 22.22 -1.85
C ASP A 8 -2.02 21.46 -0.54
N LEU A 9 -2.67 20.30 -0.42
CA LEU A 9 -2.47 19.41 0.71
C LEU A 9 -1.07 18.80 0.67
N ALA A 10 -0.61 18.31 -0.49
CA ALA A 10 0.75 17.77 -0.63
C ALA A 10 1.81 18.80 -0.21
N ASN A 11 1.71 20.03 -0.69
CA ASN A 11 2.65 21.09 -0.33
C ASN A 11 2.62 21.42 1.17
N SER A 12 1.44 21.41 1.78
CA SER A 12 1.30 21.68 3.21
C SER A 12 1.93 20.57 4.06
N LEU A 13 1.74 19.31 3.65
CA LEU A 13 2.37 18.16 4.29
C LEU A 13 3.90 18.19 4.10
N GLY A 14 4.39 18.51 2.90
CA GLY A 14 5.82 18.62 2.64
C GLY A 14 6.50 19.67 3.53
N ARG A 15 5.86 20.83 3.74
CA ARG A 15 6.36 21.86 4.68
C ARG A 15 6.36 21.39 6.12
N LEU A 16 5.36 20.61 6.54
CA LEU A 16 5.27 20.06 7.90
C LEU A 16 6.34 18.98 8.15
N ALA A 17 6.62 18.16 7.14
CA ALA A 17 7.71 17.18 7.21
C ALA A 17 9.07 17.88 7.29
N ASP A 18 9.30 18.91 6.45
CA ASP A 18 10.56 19.67 6.42
C ASP A 18 10.78 20.50 7.70
N SER A 19 9.72 20.85 8.46
CA SER A 19 9.88 21.54 9.75
C SER A 19 10.39 20.62 10.87
N GLY A 20 10.28 19.30 10.70
CA GLY A 20 10.63 18.30 11.71
C GLY A 20 9.64 18.22 12.88
N GLU A 21 8.53 18.94 12.82
CA GLU A 21 7.50 18.93 13.87
C GLU A 21 6.63 17.66 13.83
N ALA A 22 6.51 17.02 12.66
CA ALA A 22 5.77 15.78 12.48
C ALA A 22 6.36 14.91 11.37
N ILE A 23 6.05 13.61 11.44
CA ILE A 23 6.29 12.66 10.35
C ILE A 23 5.02 12.59 9.51
N VAL A 24 5.17 12.70 8.19
CA VAL A 24 4.09 12.51 7.23
C VAL A 24 4.21 11.12 6.62
N SER A 25 3.22 10.28 6.89
CA SER A 25 3.12 8.92 6.33
C SER A 25 1.84 8.79 5.54
N LEU A 26 1.90 8.07 4.42
CA LEU A 26 0.74 7.71 3.63
C LEU A 26 0.57 6.19 3.64
N GLU A 27 -0.58 5.74 4.11
CA GLU A 27 -0.95 4.32 4.11
C GLU A 27 -2.06 4.08 3.08
N ILE A 28 -1.81 3.19 2.13
CA ILE A 28 -2.77 2.80 1.10
C ILE A 28 -2.94 1.29 1.14
N VAL A 29 -4.16 0.86 1.43
CA VAL A 29 -4.56 -0.55 1.29
C VAL A 29 -5.13 -0.75 -0.11
N GLN A 30 -4.54 -1.67 -0.88
CA GLN A 30 -5.01 -2.05 -2.20
C GLN A 30 -5.46 -3.51 -2.22
N GLU A 31 -6.63 -3.77 -2.78
CA GLU A 31 -7.02 -5.12 -3.19
C GLU A 31 -6.81 -5.23 -4.71
N ILE A 32 -5.80 -6.00 -5.11
CA ILE A 32 -5.51 -6.30 -6.51
C ILE A 32 -5.78 -7.79 -6.72
N ARG A 33 -6.69 -8.10 -7.64
CA ARG A 33 -7.05 -9.46 -8.03
C ARG A 33 -6.47 -9.74 -9.41
N ASP A 34 -5.47 -10.60 -9.47
CA ASP A 34 -5.01 -11.19 -10.72
C ASP A 34 -5.90 -12.41 -11.03
N ILE A 35 -6.53 -12.41 -12.21
CA ILE A 35 -7.45 -13.47 -12.62
C ILE A 35 -6.72 -14.72 -13.12
N ASP A 36 -5.48 -14.54 -13.58
CA ASP A 36 -4.65 -15.60 -14.15
C ASP A 36 -3.79 -16.26 -13.07
N ASP A 37 -3.37 -15.50 -12.05
CA ASP A 37 -2.65 -16.02 -10.88
C ASP A 37 -3.10 -15.36 -9.57
N PRO A 38 -4.12 -15.90 -8.89
CA PRO A 38 -4.65 -15.34 -7.64
C PRO A 38 -3.63 -15.23 -6.49
N GLN A 39 -2.49 -15.92 -6.59
CA GLN A 39 -1.41 -15.85 -5.60
C GLN A 39 -0.47 -14.66 -5.85
N GLN A 40 -0.42 -14.13 -7.07
CA GLN A 40 0.30 -12.91 -7.37
C GLN A 40 -0.54 -11.69 -6.97
N LYS A 41 -0.08 -10.97 -5.94
CA LYS A 41 -0.58 -9.63 -5.65
C LYS A 41 0.41 -8.61 -6.21
N GLY A 42 -0.09 -7.77 -7.11
CA GLY A 42 0.66 -6.62 -7.60
C GLY A 42 0.54 -5.42 -6.65
N ILE A 43 1.32 -4.39 -6.93
CA ILE A 43 1.16 -3.04 -6.36
C ILE A 43 0.84 -2.12 -7.53
N PHE A 44 -0.10 -1.18 -7.35
CA PHE A 44 -0.46 -0.27 -8.42
C PHE A 44 -0.38 1.18 -7.97
N LEU A 45 0.67 1.87 -8.42
CA LEU A 45 0.91 3.29 -8.15
C LEU A 45 0.89 4.07 -9.47
N GLY A 46 -0.07 4.98 -9.61
CA GLY A 46 -0.11 5.90 -10.76
C GLY A 46 0.93 7.01 -10.65
N VAL A 47 1.31 7.59 -11.80
CA VAL A 47 2.27 8.70 -11.88
C VAL A 47 1.82 9.91 -11.04
N ASP A 48 0.52 10.20 -11.02
CA ASP A 48 -0.04 11.31 -10.24
C ASP A 48 0.10 11.09 -8.73
N LEU A 49 -0.11 9.85 -8.28
CA LEU A 49 0.08 9.46 -6.87
C LEU A 49 1.55 9.56 -6.47
N LEU A 50 2.47 9.06 -7.30
CA LEU A 50 3.90 9.17 -7.06
C LEU A 50 4.35 10.63 -6.99
N SER A 51 3.85 11.47 -7.89
CA SER A 51 4.13 12.91 -7.91
C SER A 51 3.62 13.59 -6.64
N TRP A 52 2.39 13.27 -6.23
CA TRP A 52 1.79 13.78 -5.00
C TRP A 52 2.60 13.39 -3.76
N MET A 53 3.02 12.12 -3.66
CA MET A 53 3.80 11.61 -2.53
C MET A 53 5.17 12.29 -2.43
N GLY A 54 5.83 12.51 -3.56
CA GLY A 54 7.10 13.22 -3.62
C GLY A 54 6.97 14.66 -3.09
N THR A 55 5.91 15.37 -3.49
CA THR A 55 5.61 16.71 -2.96
C THR A 55 5.27 16.69 -1.47
N ALA A 56 4.55 15.66 -1.01
CA ALA A 56 4.15 15.52 0.39
C ALA A 56 5.28 15.08 1.34
N ARG A 57 6.47 14.73 0.82
CA ARG A 57 7.55 14.07 1.57
C ARG A 57 7.10 12.78 2.25
N ALA A 58 6.06 12.13 1.72
CA ALA A 58 5.49 10.94 2.32
C ALA A 58 6.44 9.74 2.14
N SER A 59 6.65 8.97 3.20
CA SER A 59 7.23 7.64 3.08
C SER A 59 6.21 6.67 2.47
N LEU A 60 6.70 5.68 1.72
CA LEU A 60 5.92 4.57 1.21
C LEU A 60 6.38 3.30 1.93
N ASP A 61 5.45 2.69 2.66
CA ASP A 61 5.62 1.34 3.19
C ASP A 61 4.60 0.42 2.54
N ILE A 62 5.01 -0.82 2.24
CA ILE A 62 4.19 -1.76 1.46
C ILE A 62 4.12 -3.10 2.17
N ASP A 63 2.95 -3.38 2.73
CA ASP A 63 2.61 -4.68 3.29
C ASP A 63 1.82 -5.52 2.29
N GLN A 64 2.39 -6.66 1.88
CA GLN A 64 1.73 -7.60 0.99
C GLN A 64 1.38 -8.88 1.75
N TYR A 65 0.08 -9.15 1.92
CA TYR A 65 -0.41 -10.38 2.55
C TYR A 65 -0.60 -11.48 1.52
N VAL A 66 0.22 -12.52 1.58
CA VAL A 66 0.01 -13.79 0.85
C VAL A 66 -0.87 -14.68 1.71
N TYR A 67 -2.06 -15.05 1.19
CA TYR A 67 -2.91 -16.03 1.85
C TYR A 67 -2.38 -17.42 1.52
N HIS A 68 -1.93 -18.15 2.54
CA HIS A 68 -1.72 -19.59 2.42
C HIS A 68 -3.01 -20.28 2.90
N GLU A 69 -3.59 -21.13 2.06
CA GLU A 69 -4.59 -22.08 2.57
C GLU A 69 -3.86 -23.04 3.51
N CYS A 70 -4.08 -22.87 4.82
CA CYS A 70 -3.70 -23.90 5.78
C CYS A 70 -4.59 -25.10 5.48
N GLY A 71 -4.02 -26.13 4.86
CA GLY A 71 -4.71 -27.39 4.63
C GLY A 71 -5.30 -27.87 5.96
N HIS A 72 -6.61 -28.08 5.98
CA HIS A 72 -7.21 -28.94 6.99
C HIS A 72 -6.64 -30.33 6.73
N GLU A 73 -5.55 -30.69 7.42
CA GLU A 73 -5.16 -32.08 7.51
C GLU A 73 -6.34 -32.79 8.16
N SER A 74 -7.13 -33.49 7.33
CA SER A 74 -8.04 -34.50 7.81
C SER A 74 -7.18 -35.54 8.50
N ASP A 75 -7.20 -35.49 9.84
CA ASP A 75 -6.59 -36.43 10.75
C ASP A 75 -7.00 -37.84 10.31
N SER A 76 -6.19 -38.42 9.43
CA SER A 76 -6.43 -39.73 8.87
C SER A 76 -5.99 -40.68 9.98
N ALA A 77 -6.97 -41.07 10.78
CA ALA A 77 -6.86 -42.06 11.83
C ALA A 77 -5.93 -43.20 11.37
N VAL A 78 -4.76 -43.27 11.99
CA VAL A 78 -3.87 -44.41 11.86
C VAL A 78 -4.60 -45.60 12.49
N PRO A 79 -4.77 -46.73 11.76
CA PRO A 79 -5.53 -47.89 12.22
C PRO A 79 -4.90 -48.58 13.44
#